data_AF-A0A4Y8PFY4-F1
#
_entry.id   AF-A0A4Y8PFY4-F1
#
_cell.length_a   1.000
_cell.length_b   1.000
_cell.length_c   1.000
_cell.angle_alpha   90.00
_cell.angle_beta   90.00
_cell.angle_gamma   90.00
#
_symmetry.space_group_name_H-M   'P 1'
#
loop_
_entity.id
_entity.type
_entity.pdbx_description
1 polymer ?
#
loop_
_entity_poly.entity_id
_entity_poly.type
_entity_poly.pdbx_seq_one_letter_code
_entity_poly.pdbx_strand_id
1 'polypeptide(L)'
;MSNKASGTIKQPDSNLGAYFHKIIADFSKEAKEHPFIHQHQWPRRFQELMRGIVANDDLTNEERKFLEDALNAFYNYLLEELTRFANRLDHLFWEIEKDIHAYYDRKDSIKIKIIGRIDRLSKMTANAIELVDYKILRDESSTANQKDKLQLALYTWILKQSGLEPTRISIASFCPNRKVIELNKNELESCKC
;
A
#
# COMPACT_ATOMS: atom_id res chain seq x y z
N MET A 1 17.18 34.56 33.82
CA MET A 1 17.63 33.15 33.83
C MET A 1 16.50 32.27 33.33
N SER A 2 16.85 31.38 32.39
CA SER A 2 16.10 30.21 31.90
C SER A 2 14.77 30.41 31.15
N ASN A 3 14.90 30.66 29.84
CA ASN A 3 13.92 30.19 28.86
C ASN A 3 13.89 28.66 28.93
N LYS A 4 12.83 28.07 29.50
CA LYS A 4 12.52 26.66 29.30
C LYS A 4 12.11 26.49 27.84
N ALA A 5 13.03 25.95 27.06
CA ALA A 5 12.75 25.45 25.73
C ALA A 5 11.52 24.54 25.81
N SER A 6 10.46 24.97 25.13
CA SER A 6 9.38 24.10 24.67
C SER A 6 10.04 22.89 24.03
N GLY A 7 9.97 21.75 24.72
CA GLY A 7 10.38 20.48 24.16
C GLY A 7 9.48 20.22 22.96
N THR A 8 9.99 20.51 21.77
CA THR A 8 9.49 19.93 20.54
C THR A 8 9.51 18.43 20.76
N ILE A 9 8.34 17.86 21.01
CA ILE A 9 8.11 16.43 20.92
C ILE A 9 8.59 16.08 19.51
N LYS A 10 9.78 15.49 19.40
CA LYS A 10 10.26 14.92 18.15
C LYS A 10 9.18 13.95 17.72
N GLN A 11 8.44 14.28 16.66
CA GLN A 11 7.61 13.30 15.99
C GLN A 11 8.52 12.10 15.72
N PRO A 12 8.14 10.87 16.11
CA PRO A 12 8.93 9.71 15.73
C PRO A 12 8.99 9.71 14.20
N ASP A 13 10.20 9.67 13.66
CA ASP A 13 10.44 9.69 12.21
C ASP A 13 9.72 8.49 11.57
N SER A 14 8.57 8.78 10.93
CA SER A 14 8.09 8.32 9.62
C SER A 14 8.23 6.86 9.13
N ASN A 15 8.74 5.91 9.91
CA ASN A 15 9.20 4.62 9.40
C ASN A 15 8.17 3.47 9.49
N LEU A 16 7.06 3.65 10.22
CA LEU A 16 6.04 2.58 10.41
C LEU A 16 5.35 2.18 9.11
N GLY A 17 5.04 3.15 8.25
CA GLY A 17 4.54 2.87 6.90
C GLY A 17 5.55 2.03 6.12
N ALA A 18 6.81 2.46 6.05
CA ALA A 18 7.84 1.73 5.33
C ALA A 18 8.01 0.29 5.82
N TYR A 19 7.99 0.06 7.14
CA TYR A 19 8.01 -1.29 7.71
C TYR A 19 6.81 -2.12 7.30
N PHE A 20 5.61 -1.53 7.37
CA PHE A 20 4.37 -2.19 6.95
C PHE A 20 4.41 -2.60 5.47
N HIS A 21 4.76 -1.67 4.57
CA HIS A 21 4.87 -1.94 3.13
C HIS A 21 5.94 -3.00 2.85
N LYS A 22 7.09 -2.93 3.53
CA LYS A 22 8.16 -3.92 3.37
C LYS A 22 7.70 -5.34 3.74
N ILE A 23 7.07 -5.53 4.90
CA ILE A 23 6.60 -6.85 5.35
C ILE A 23 5.55 -7.40 4.38
N ILE A 24 4.59 -6.58 3.97
CA ILE A 24 3.57 -6.99 3.01
C ILE A 24 4.20 -7.35 1.67
N ALA A 25 5.15 -6.56 1.19
CA ALA A 25 5.82 -6.83 -0.07
C ALA A 25 6.61 -8.14 -0.02
N ASP A 26 7.41 -8.34 1.03
CA ASP A 26 8.21 -9.55 1.23
C ASP A 26 7.29 -10.79 1.32
N PHE A 27 6.23 -10.73 2.15
CA PHE A 27 5.25 -11.80 2.25
C PHE A 27 4.52 -12.08 0.92
N SER A 28 4.04 -11.03 0.23
CA SER A 28 3.23 -11.17 -0.98
C SER A 28 4.06 -11.72 -2.15
N LYS A 29 5.34 -11.33 -2.24
CA LYS A 29 6.29 -11.88 -3.23
C LYS A 29 6.58 -13.34 -2.93
N GLU A 30 6.88 -13.69 -1.68
CA GLU A 30 7.09 -15.09 -1.27
C GLU A 30 5.86 -15.95 -1.55
N ALA A 31 4.66 -15.46 -1.24
CA ALA A 31 3.40 -16.16 -1.48
C ALA A 31 3.11 -16.37 -2.98
N LYS A 32 3.55 -15.45 -3.85
CA LYS A 32 3.35 -15.52 -5.30
C LYS A 32 4.38 -16.40 -6.01
N GLU A 33 5.66 -16.26 -5.68
CA GLU A 33 6.78 -16.84 -6.43
C GLU A 33 7.02 -18.31 -6.10
N HIS A 34 6.58 -18.79 -4.93
CA HIS A 34 7.00 -20.08 -4.43
C HIS A 34 5.86 -21.09 -4.24
N PRO A 35 6.00 -22.33 -4.77
CA PRO A 35 5.21 -23.47 -4.30
C PRO A 35 5.55 -23.89 -2.85
N PHE A 36 6.56 -23.26 -2.21
CA PHE A 36 7.12 -23.69 -0.93
C PHE A 36 6.35 -23.26 0.31
N ILE A 37 5.49 -22.23 0.22
CA ILE A 37 4.69 -21.81 1.37
C ILE A 37 3.23 -22.13 1.07
N HIS A 38 2.85 -23.36 1.39
CA HIS A 38 1.45 -23.74 1.37
C HIS A 38 0.64 -22.81 2.26
N GLN A 39 -0.63 -22.57 1.92
CA GLN A 39 -1.52 -21.65 2.65
C GLN A 39 -1.55 -21.92 4.17
N HIS A 40 -1.42 -23.18 4.60
CA HIS A 40 -1.36 -23.55 6.02
C HIS A 40 -0.09 -23.06 6.76
N GLN A 41 0.97 -22.69 6.04
CA GLN A 41 2.24 -22.17 6.57
C GLN A 41 2.28 -20.65 6.60
N TRP A 42 1.33 -19.95 5.96
CA TRP A 42 1.27 -18.49 5.91
C TRP A 42 1.20 -17.83 7.30
N PRO A 43 0.40 -18.30 8.27
CA PRO A 43 0.34 -17.65 9.57
C PRO A 43 1.72 -17.62 10.24
N ARG A 44 2.43 -18.75 10.18
CA ARG A 44 3.77 -18.87 10.76
C ARG A 44 4.76 -17.96 10.03
N ARG A 45 4.78 -17.97 8.70
CA ARG A 45 5.72 -17.14 7.93
C ARG A 45 5.47 -15.65 8.15
N PHE A 46 4.22 -15.23 8.15
CA PHE A 46 3.85 -13.84 8.41
C PHE A 46 4.32 -13.39 9.80
N GLN A 47 4.13 -14.23 10.83
CA GLN A 47 4.65 -13.96 12.18
C GLN A 47 6.19 -13.89 12.22
N GLU A 48 6.91 -14.72 11.47
CA GLU A 48 8.37 -14.65 11.37
C GLU A 48 8.85 -13.32 10.77
N LEU A 49 8.19 -12.85 9.70
CA LEU A 49 8.49 -11.55 9.08
C LEU A 49 8.18 -10.40 10.04
N MET A 50 7.06 -10.45 10.76
CA MET A 50 6.70 -9.46 11.78
C MET A 50 7.77 -9.40 12.89
N ARG A 51 8.19 -10.54 13.43
CA ARG A 51 9.20 -10.59 14.50
C ARG A 51 10.54 -10.01 14.07
N GLY A 52 10.96 -10.23 12.82
CA GLY A 52 12.22 -9.73 12.30
C GLY A 52 12.34 -8.20 12.30
N ILE A 53 11.20 -7.49 12.19
CA ILE A 53 11.16 -6.02 12.20
C ILE A 53 10.76 -5.46 13.56
N VAL A 54 9.85 -6.11 14.28
CA VAL A 54 9.38 -5.68 15.61
C VAL A 54 10.45 -5.91 16.70
N ALA A 55 11.45 -6.76 16.43
CA ALA A 55 12.66 -6.87 17.25
C ALA A 55 13.61 -5.67 17.12
N ASN A 56 13.31 -4.67 16.28
CA ASN A 56 14.10 -3.45 16.20
C ASN A 56 13.88 -2.60 17.47
N ASP A 57 14.95 -2.31 18.19
CA ASP A 57 14.94 -1.57 19.46
C ASP A 57 14.52 -0.10 19.31
N ASP A 58 14.48 0.40 18.06
CA ASP A 58 14.10 1.78 17.75
C ASP A 58 12.59 2.06 17.88
N LEU A 59 11.74 1.04 17.97
CA LEU A 59 10.29 1.22 18.09
C LEU A 59 9.82 1.24 19.55
N THR A 60 8.99 2.22 19.90
CA THR A 60 8.28 2.23 21.19
C THR A 60 7.24 1.11 21.25
N ASN A 61 6.83 0.71 22.46
CA ASN A 61 5.81 -0.34 22.63
C ASN A 61 4.48 0.00 21.92
N GLU A 62 4.08 1.28 21.93
CA GLU A 62 2.85 1.74 21.25
C GLU A 62 2.96 1.66 19.72
N GLU A 63 4.13 1.94 19.17
CA GLU A 63 4.38 1.85 17.73
C GLU A 63 4.49 0.41 17.26
N ARG A 64 5.14 -0.47 18.05
CA ARG A 64 5.16 -1.92 17.79
C ARG A 64 3.74 -2.46 17.76
N LYS A 65 2.94 -2.17 18.78
CA LYS A 65 1.55 -2.61 18.85
C LYS A 65 0.72 -2.09 17.67
N PHE A 66 0.85 -0.81 17.32
CA PHE A 66 0.15 -0.24 16.17
C PHE A 66 0.53 -0.93 14.84
N LEU A 67 1.82 -1.17 14.62
CA LEU A 67 2.30 -1.88 13.43
C LEU A 67 1.80 -3.34 13.41
N GLU A 68 1.85 -4.03 14.55
CA GLU A 68 1.32 -5.39 14.69
C GLU A 68 -0.17 -5.45 14.38
N ASP A 69 -0.97 -4.53 14.93
CA ASP A 69 -2.41 -4.44 14.69
C ASP A 69 -2.70 -4.20 13.20
N ALA A 70 -1.96 -3.30 12.55
CA ALA A 70 -2.09 -3.05 11.11
C ALA A 70 -1.74 -4.29 10.26
N LEU A 71 -0.64 -4.97 10.58
CA LEU A 71 -0.19 -6.17 9.87
C LEU A 71 -1.17 -7.34 10.06
N ASN A 72 -1.68 -7.53 11.28
CA ASN A 72 -2.71 -8.51 11.57
C ASN A 72 -4.00 -8.20 10.82
N ALA A 73 -4.39 -6.92 10.74
CA ALA A 73 -5.53 -6.50 9.93
C ALA A 73 -5.30 -6.82 8.44
N PHE A 74 -4.11 -6.58 7.88
CA PHE A 74 -3.82 -7.03 6.52
C PHE A 74 -3.99 -8.54 6.36
N TYR A 75 -3.38 -9.33 7.25
CA TYR A 75 -3.38 -10.78 7.18
C TYR A 75 -4.79 -11.38 7.31
N ASN A 76 -5.61 -10.88 8.24
CA ASN A 76 -6.96 -11.39 8.48
C ASN A 76 -7.88 -11.23 7.25
N TYR A 77 -7.68 -10.16 6.48
CA TYR A 77 -8.48 -9.89 5.27
C TYR A 77 -7.87 -10.47 3.99
N LEU A 78 -6.67 -11.04 4.06
CA LEU A 78 -6.00 -11.63 2.90
C LEU A 78 -6.80 -12.76 2.28
N LEU A 79 -7.39 -13.64 3.10
CA LEU A 79 -8.17 -14.79 2.62
C LEU A 79 -9.46 -14.36 1.93
N GLU A 80 -10.12 -13.32 2.45
CA GLU A 80 -11.30 -12.73 1.84
C GLU A 80 -10.96 -12.11 0.47
N GLU A 81 -9.88 -11.33 0.40
CA GLU A 81 -9.37 -10.79 -0.85
C GLU A 81 -9.01 -11.91 -1.84
N LEU A 82 -8.29 -12.94 -1.40
CA LEU A 82 -7.89 -14.06 -2.24
C LEU A 82 -9.10 -14.80 -2.84
N THR A 83 -10.17 -14.96 -2.06
CA THR A 83 -11.43 -15.57 -2.52
C THR A 83 -12.04 -14.77 -3.68
N ARG A 84 -12.00 -13.42 -3.61
CA ARG A 84 -12.47 -12.53 -4.67
C ARG A 84 -11.69 -12.69 -5.99
N PHE A 85 -10.46 -13.19 -5.92
CA PHE A 85 -9.63 -13.52 -7.09
C PHE A 85 -9.59 -15.02 -7.40
N ALA A 86 -10.69 -15.74 -7.12
CA ALA A 86 -10.82 -17.17 -7.41
C ALA A 86 -9.69 -18.03 -6.80
N ASN A 87 -9.19 -17.62 -5.63
CA ASN A 87 -8.08 -18.25 -4.93
C ASN A 87 -6.75 -18.28 -5.70
N ARG A 88 -6.54 -17.34 -6.63
CA ARG A 88 -5.32 -17.22 -7.43
C ARG A 88 -4.41 -16.14 -6.91
N LEU A 89 -3.24 -16.53 -6.39
CA LEU A 89 -2.23 -15.60 -5.88
C LEU A 89 -1.54 -14.81 -6.97
N ASP A 90 -1.31 -15.43 -8.13
CA ASP A 90 -0.76 -14.77 -9.30
C ASP A 90 -1.72 -13.70 -9.86
N HIS A 91 -3.01 -13.80 -9.54
CA HIS A 91 -4.02 -12.79 -9.84
C HIS A 91 -4.08 -11.71 -8.76
N LEU A 92 -4.16 -12.10 -7.48
CA LEU A 92 -4.22 -11.16 -6.35
C LEU A 92 -2.97 -10.27 -6.29
N PHE A 93 -1.80 -10.87 -6.46
CA PHE A 93 -0.49 -10.24 -6.37
C PHE A 93 0.19 -10.15 -7.75
N TRP A 94 -0.56 -9.75 -8.76
CA TRP A 94 -0.07 -9.72 -10.13
C TRP A 94 1.18 -8.85 -10.30
N GLU A 95 1.21 -7.66 -9.70
CA GLU A 95 2.43 -6.85 -9.50
C GLU A 95 2.45 -6.32 -8.07
N ILE A 96 3.63 -6.30 -7.42
CA ILE A 96 3.81 -5.85 -6.02
C ILE A 96 5.02 -4.92 -5.98
N GLU A 97 4.90 -3.77 -5.31
CA GLU A 97 5.99 -2.79 -5.17
C GLU A 97 6.65 -2.48 -6.51
N LYS A 98 5.82 -2.32 -7.55
CA LYS A 98 6.28 -2.20 -8.93
C LYS A 98 6.60 -0.76 -9.27
N ASP A 99 7.83 -0.52 -9.71
CA ASP A 99 8.21 0.77 -10.27
C ASP A 99 7.47 1.00 -11.60
N ILE A 100 6.80 2.15 -11.69
CA ILE A 100 6.09 2.62 -12.87
C ILE A 100 6.66 3.97 -13.29
N HIS A 101 6.62 4.25 -14.60
CA HIS A 101 7.08 5.54 -15.10
C HIS A 101 6.36 5.92 -16.39
N ALA A 102 6.23 7.23 -16.60
CA ALA A 102 5.78 7.81 -17.86
C ALA A 102 6.50 9.13 -18.10
N TYR A 103 6.43 9.62 -19.34
CA TYR A 103 6.95 10.93 -19.71
C TYR A 103 5.79 11.91 -19.87
N TYR A 104 5.87 13.04 -19.18
CA TYR A 104 4.96 14.17 -19.34
C TYR A 104 5.60 15.20 -20.26
N ASP A 105 4.98 15.44 -21.42
CA ASP A 105 5.43 16.46 -22.36
C ASP A 105 4.88 17.83 -21.92
N ARG A 106 5.76 18.72 -21.47
CA ARG A 106 5.38 20.10 -21.16
C ARG A 106 5.10 20.90 -22.44
N LYS A 107 4.38 22.02 -22.30
CA LYS A 107 4.08 22.95 -23.41
C LYS A 107 5.32 23.51 -24.11
N ASP A 108 6.46 23.56 -23.43
CA ASP A 108 7.77 23.99 -23.94
C ASP A 108 8.58 22.83 -24.55
N SER A 109 7.95 21.68 -24.81
CA SER A 109 8.55 20.45 -25.35
C SER A 109 9.60 19.79 -24.45
N ILE A 110 9.74 20.22 -23.19
CA ILE A 110 10.56 19.53 -22.20
C ILE A 110 9.82 18.28 -21.72
N LYS A 111 10.48 17.13 -21.82
CA LYS A 111 9.95 15.86 -21.30
C LYS A 111 10.33 15.68 -19.83
N ILE A 112 9.35 15.53 -18.96
CA ILE A 112 9.56 15.19 -17.55
C ILE A 112 9.30 13.70 -17.37
N LYS A 113 10.30 12.96 -16.89
CA LYS A 113 10.09 11.57 -16.46
C LYS A 113 9.46 11.57 -15.06
N ILE A 114 8.25 11.06 -14.95
CA ILE A 114 7.55 10.83 -13.69
C ILE A 114 7.75 9.36 -13.31
N ILE A 115 8.17 9.11 -12.07
CA ILE A 115 8.41 7.77 -11.53
C ILE A 115 7.58 7.61 -10.27
N GLY A 116 6.96 6.44 -10.11
CA GLY A 116 6.24 6.05 -8.92
C GLY A 116 6.49 4.58 -8.60
N ARG A 117 6.07 4.14 -7.41
CA ARG A 117 6.03 2.74 -7.02
C ARG A 117 4.64 2.45 -6.50
N ILE A 118 3.98 1.47 -7.09
CA ILE A 118 2.64 1.05 -6.66
C ILE A 118 2.77 -0.08 -5.65
N ASP A 119 1.87 -0.11 -4.67
CA ASP A 119 1.90 -1.18 -3.66
C ASP A 119 1.43 -2.50 -4.27
N ARG A 120 0.28 -2.50 -4.97
CA ARG A 120 -0.26 -3.70 -5.61
C ARG A 120 -1.06 -3.39 -6.87
N LEU A 121 -0.84 -4.21 -7.91
CA LEU A 121 -1.84 -4.48 -8.94
C LEU A 121 -2.37 -5.90 -8.80
N SER A 122 -3.68 -6.03 -8.93
CA SER A 122 -4.36 -7.30 -9.04
C SER A 122 -5.00 -7.43 -10.42
N LYS A 123 -5.14 -8.66 -10.92
CA LYS A 123 -5.68 -8.94 -12.26
C LYS A 123 -6.64 -10.11 -12.24
N MET A 124 -7.93 -9.86 -12.49
CA MET A 124 -8.93 -10.94 -12.60
C MET A 124 -8.96 -11.53 -14.01
N THR A 125 -8.94 -10.67 -15.01
CA THR A 125 -8.92 -11.01 -16.45
C THR A 125 -7.99 -10.05 -17.19
N ALA A 126 -7.80 -10.24 -18.50
CA ALA A 126 -6.95 -9.36 -19.31
C ALA A 126 -7.30 -7.86 -19.15
N ASN A 127 -8.59 -7.54 -19.01
CA ASN A 127 -9.11 -6.16 -18.98
C ASN A 127 -9.63 -5.74 -17.59
N ALA A 128 -9.46 -6.55 -16.56
CA ALA A 128 -9.92 -6.25 -15.20
C ALA A 128 -8.72 -6.13 -14.26
N ILE A 129 -8.16 -4.92 -14.21
CA ILE A 129 -7.00 -4.56 -13.39
C ILE A 129 -7.49 -3.72 -12.20
N GLU A 130 -7.04 -4.08 -11.01
CA GLU A 130 -7.28 -3.32 -9.79
C GLU A 130 -5.97 -2.74 -9.27
N LEU A 131 -5.93 -1.42 -9.10
CA LEU A 131 -4.86 -0.71 -8.41
C LEU A 131 -5.24 -0.53 -6.95
N VAL A 132 -4.36 -0.95 -6.04
CA VAL A 132 -4.55 -0.78 -4.61
C VAL A 132 -3.36 -0.05 -4.01
N ASP A 133 -3.66 1.01 -3.27
CA ASP A 133 -2.72 1.76 -2.45
C ASP A 133 -3.00 1.45 -0.97
N TYR A 134 -1.97 1.04 -0.26
CA TYR A 134 -2.02 0.63 1.13
C TYR A 134 -1.67 1.79 2.06
N LYS A 135 -2.38 1.87 3.19
CA LYS A 135 -2.19 2.89 4.22
C LYS A 135 -2.36 2.28 5.60
N ILE A 136 -1.68 2.84 6.59
CA ILE A 136 -1.94 2.55 8.00
C ILE A 136 -2.42 3.82 8.68
N LEU A 137 -3.53 3.75 9.40
CA LEU A 137 -4.18 4.92 10.01
C LEU A 137 -4.50 4.62 11.47
N ARG A 138 -4.28 5.60 12.36
CA ARG A 138 -4.66 5.47 13.78
C ARG A 138 -6.14 5.78 14.04
N ASP A 139 -6.80 6.43 13.08
CA ASP A 139 -8.17 6.90 13.18
C ASP A 139 -9.03 6.27 12.07
N GLU A 140 -10.01 5.46 12.46
CA GLU A 140 -10.95 4.77 11.55
C GLU A 140 -11.87 5.75 10.80
N SER A 141 -12.10 6.94 11.37
CA SER A 141 -12.91 7.98 10.74
C SER A 141 -12.20 8.68 9.59
N SER A 142 -10.87 8.50 9.49
CA SER A 142 -10.06 9.07 8.42
C SER A 142 -10.55 8.59 7.05
N THR A 143 -10.65 9.55 6.13
CA THR A 143 -11.05 9.34 4.73
C THR A 143 -9.85 9.59 3.84
N ALA A 144 -9.90 9.08 2.60
CA ALA A 144 -8.88 9.35 1.59
C ALA A 144 -8.70 10.87 1.44
N ASN A 145 -7.52 11.37 1.83
CA ASN A 145 -7.24 12.79 1.75
C ASN A 145 -6.89 13.17 0.30
N GLN A 146 -6.78 14.47 0.01
CA GLN A 146 -6.48 14.95 -1.35
C GLN A 146 -5.12 14.48 -1.87
N LYS A 147 -4.13 14.27 -0.99
CA LYS A 147 -2.80 13.77 -1.36
C LYS A 147 -2.87 12.32 -1.85
N ASP A 148 -3.62 11.47 -1.16
CA ASP A 148 -3.80 10.06 -1.55
C ASP A 148 -4.53 9.97 -2.90
N LYS A 149 -5.57 10.79 -3.09
CA LYS A 149 -6.30 10.87 -4.37
C LYS A 149 -5.39 11.35 -5.51
N LEU A 150 -4.56 12.36 -5.28
CA LEU A 150 -3.61 12.85 -6.27
C LEU A 150 -2.55 11.80 -6.64
N GLN A 151 -2.03 11.07 -5.66
CA GLN A 151 -1.07 9.99 -5.88
C GLN A 151 -1.69 8.88 -6.76
N LEU A 152 -2.90 8.44 -6.45
CA LEU A 152 -3.62 7.43 -7.23
C LEU A 152 -4.02 7.92 -8.63
N ALA A 153 -4.38 9.20 -8.76
CA ALA A 153 -4.64 9.81 -10.06
C ALA A 153 -3.37 9.76 -10.94
N LEU A 154 -2.22 10.08 -10.36
CA LEU A 154 -0.94 10.03 -11.06
C LEU A 154 -0.56 8.60 -11.47
N TYR A 155 -0.72 7.62 -10.57
CA TYR A 155 -0.45 6.21 -10.89
C TYR A 155 -1.37 5.69 -11.98
N THR A 156 -2.66 6.02 -11.92
CA THR A 156 -3.65 5.67 -12.94
C THR A 156 -3.28 6.26 -14.30
N TRP A 157 -2.86 7.53 -14.33
CA TRP A 157 -2.41 8.19 -15.55
C TRP A 157 -1.17 7.50 -16.14
N ILE A 158 -0.15 7.19 -15.33
CA ILE A 158 1.06 6.48 -15.78
C ILE A 158 0.71 5.09 -16.35
N LEU A 159 -0.10 4.32 -15.64
CA LEU A 159 -0.51 2.98 -16.04
C LEU A 159 -1.30 2.99 -17.35
N LYS A 160 -2.16 4.00 -17.54
CA LYS A 160 -2.90 4.20 -18.80
C LYS A 160 -1.97 4.39 -20.00
N GLN A 161 -0.87 5.16 -19.85
CA GLN A 161 0.12 5.33 -20.93
C GLN A 161 0.79 4.01 -21.32
N SER A 162 0.83 3.04 -20.39
CA SER A 162 1.46 1.73 -20.58
C SER A 162 0.45 0.64 -21.03
N GLY A 163 -0.80 1.01 -21.32
CA GLY A 163 -1.86 0.06 -21.69
C GLY A 163 -2.40 -0.78 -20.53
N LEU A 164 -2.14 -0.36 -19.28
CA LEU A 164 -2.53 -1.06 -18.05
C LEU A 164 -3.57 -0.26 -17.24
N GLU A 165 -4.49 0.44 -17.92
CA GLU A 165 -5.49 1.29 -17.26
C GLU A 165 -6.30 0.47 -16.22
N PRO A 166 -6.25 0.83 -14.93
CA PRO A 166 -7.03 0.15 -13.90
C PRO A 166 -8.54 0.35 -14.13
N THR A 167 -9.30 -0.72 -14.01
CA THR A 167 -10.77 -0.69 -13.99
C THR A 167 -11.33 -0.44 -12.60
N ARG A 168 -10.54 -0.73 -11.55
CA ARG A 168 -10.87 -0.48 -10.15
C ARG A 168 -9.67 0.15 -9.45
N ILE A 169 -9.93 1.15 -8.62
CA ILE A 169 -8.89 1.89 -7.90
C ILE A 169 -9.35 1.98 -6.45
N SER A 170 -8.52 1.55 -5.51
CA SER A 170 -8.89 1.57 -4.09
C SER A 170 -7.73 1.96 -3.20
N ILE A 171 -8.09 2.56 -2.06
CA ILE A 171 -7.22 2.73 -0.91
C ILE A 171 -7.66 1.72 0.14
N ALA A 172 -6.75 0.85 0.56
CA ALA A 172 -6.98 -0.07 1.67
C ALA A 172 -6.18 0.41 2.88
N SER A 173 -6.90 0.89 3.89
CA SER A 173 -6.36 1.37 5.15
C SER A 173 -6.45 0.30 6.22
N PHE A 174 -5.41 0.19 7.05
CA PHE A 174 -5.30 -0.81 8.11
C PHE A 174 -5.06 -0.16 9.47
N CYS A 175 -5.58 -0.83 10.51
CA CYS A 175 -5.57 -0.52 11.95
C CYS A 175 -6.79 0.25 12.49
N PRO A 176 -7.46 -0.27 13.55
CA PRO A 176 -7.39 -1.67 14.02
C PRO A 176 -8.09 -2.63 13.05
N ASN A 177 -8.96 -2.12 12.17
CA ASN A 177 -9.66 -2.87 11.16
C ASN A 177 -9.23 -2.49 9.74
N ARG A 178 -9.60 -3.30 8.75
CA ARG A 178 -9.45 -2.93 7.34
C ARG A 178 -10.61 -2.05 6.92
N LYS A 179 -10.30 -0.94 6.26
CA LYS A 179 -11.26 -0.08 5.56
C LYS A 179 -10.84 0.04 4.11
N VAL A 180 -11.78 -0.18 3.18
CA VAL A 180 -11.54 -0.02 1.74
C VAL A 180 -12.37 1.14 1.24
N ILE A 181 -11.70 2.08 0.59
CA ILE A 181 -12.34 3.18 -0.12
C ILE A 181 -12.09 2.93 -1.60
N GLU A 182 -13.14 2.60 -2.35
CA GLU A 182 -13.08 2.55 -3.80
C GLU A 182 -13.26 3.96 -4.35
N LEU A 183 -12.34 4.38 -5.22
CA LEU A 183 -12.38 5.69 -5.86
C LEU A 183 -12.91 5.53 -7.27
N ASN A 184 -13.93 6.31 -7.61
CA ASN A 184 -14.38 6.41 -8.98
C ASN A 184 -13.49 7.41 -9.77
N LYS A 185 -13.52 7.32 -11.11
CA LYS A 185 -12.70 8.19 -11.97
C LYS A 185 -12.98 9.68 -11.75
N ASN A 186 -14.24 10.06 -11.49
CA ASN A 186 -14.61 11.45 -11.26
C ASN A 186 -14.00 12.02 -9.96
N GLU A 187 -13.82 11.18 -8.94
CA GLU A 187 -13.16 11.56 -7.69
C GLU A 187 -11.65 11.80 -7.85
N LEU A 188 -11.02 11.18 -8.85
CA LEU A 188 -9.61 11.38 -9.18
C LEU A 188 -9.41 12.61 -10.10
N GLU A 189 -10.36 12.87 -11.01
CA GLU A 189 -10.32 13.97 -11.97
C GLU A 189 -10.73 15.33 -11.37
N SER A 190 -11.48 15.33 -10.26
CA SER A 190 -11.91 16.54 -9.55
C SER A 190 -10.81 17.16 -8.67
N CYS A 191 -9.66 16.49 -8.50
CA CYS A 191 -8.44 17.07 -7.95
C CYS A 191 -7.84 18.08 -8.93
N LYS A 192 -8.53 19.21 -9.13
CA LYS A 192 -8.03 20.34 -9.92
C LYS A 192 -7.00 21.09 -9.10
N CYS A 193 -5.77 21.14 -9.61
CA CYS A 193 -4.75 22.10 -9.20
C CYS A 193 -5.18 23.53 -9.55
#